data_AF-A0A5A5R3N1-F1
#
_entry.id   AF-A0A5A5R3N1-F1
#
_cell.length_a   1.000
_cell.length_b   1.000
_cell.length_c   1.000
_cell.angle_alpha   90.00
_cell.angle_beta   90.00
_cell.angle_gamma   90.00
#
_symmetry.space_group_name_H-M   'P 1'
#
loop_
_entity.id
_entity.type
_entity.pdbx_description
1 polymer ?
#
loop_
_entity_poly.entity_id
_entity_poly.type
_entity_poly.pdbx_seq_one_letter_code
_entity_poly.pdbx_strand_id
1 'polypeptide(L)'
;MKLSELLSLCLTLVFVKRLKKAQRRLSKKFRKGKKQSNNYHKQRTKVAKLHLKVSRQRKDKAIKDALALVQSNIQQPLLINPAIGHSCTTEVNSH
;
A
#
# COMPACT_ATOMS: atom_id res chain seq x y z
N MET A 1 8.00 -2.93 15.93
CA MET A 1 7.69 -2.76 14.50
C MET A 1 7.96 -4.06 13.77
N LYS A 2 7.02 -4.57 12.98
CA LYS A 2 7.20 -5.85 12.27
C LYS A 2 8.29 -5.69 11.20
N LEU A 3 9.15 -6.69 11.04
CA LEU A 3 10.25 -6.69 10.06
C LEU A 3 9.77 -6.40 8.62
N SER A 4 8.53 -6.81 8.29
CA SER A 4 7.86 -6.55 7.02
C SER A 4 7.59 -5.07 6.73
N GLU A 5 7.39 -4.25 7.77
CA GLU A 5 7.15 -2.81 7.65
C GLU A 5 8.46 -2.06 7.34
N LEU A 6 9.53 -2.40 8.06
CA LEU A 6 10.87 -1.85 7.84
C LEU A 6 11.37 -2.16 6.43
N LEU A 7 11.12 -3.38 5.94
CA LEU A 7 11.48 -3.79 4.59
C LEU A 7 10.66 -3.02 3.52
N SER A 8 9.37 -2.76 3.77
CA SER A 8 8.48 -2.01 2.87
C SER A 8 8.84 -0.52 2.77
N LEU A 9 9.12 0.12 3.91
CA LEU A 9 9.60 1.51 3.97
C LEU A 9 10.97 1.66 3.31
N CYS A 10 11.91 0.74 3.60
CA CYS A 10 13.24 0.75 3.02
C CYS A 10 13.20 0.56 1.49
N LEU A 11 12.42 -0.40 0.98
CA LEU A 11 12.27 -0.60 -0.47
C LEU A 11 11.72 0.65 -1.16
N THR A 12 10.66 1.25 -0.61
CA THR A 12 10.01 2.43 -1.20
C THR A 12 10.99 3.62 -1.28
N LEU A 13 11.74 3.88 -0.20
CA LEU A 13 12.74 4.97 -0.17
C LEU A 13 13.88 4.74 -1.16
N VAL A 14 14.35 3.51 -1.32
CA VAL A 14 15.41 3.18 -2.30
C VAL A 14 14.93 3.40 -3.73
N PHE A 15 13.73 2.93 -4.09
CA PHE A 15 13.21 3.09 -5.45
C PHE A 15 12.87 4.54 -5.80
N VAL A 16 12.33 5.31 -4.86
CA VAL A 16 12.07 6.75 -5.04
C VAL A 16 13.39 7.52 -5.24
N LYS A 17 14.43 7.24 -4.46
CA LYS A 17 15.76 7.85 -4.65
C LYS A 17 16.35 7.49 -6.02
N ARG A 18 16.21 6.23 -6.47
CA ARG A 18 16.67 5.77 -7.80
C ARG A 18 15.87 6.45 -8.92
N LEU A 19 14.57 6.63 -8.75
CA LEU A 19 13.69 7.33 -9.67
C LEU A 19 14.12 8.79 -9.86
N LYS A 20 14.33 9.54 -8.78
CA LYS A 20 14.81 10.93 -8.84
C LYS A 20 16.15 11.06 -9.57
N LYS A 21 17.10 10.14 -9.29
CA LYS A 21 18.39 10.09 -10.01
C LYS A 21 18.18 9.78 -11.49
N ALA A 22 17.28 8.88 -11.85
CA ALA A 22 16.98 8.51 -13.23
C ALA A 22 16.29 9.65 -14.00
N GLN A 23 15.38 10.39 -13.37
CA GLN A 23 14.77 11.60 -13.93
C GLN A 23 15.83 12.68 -14.17
N ARG A 24 16.71 12.95 -13.20
CA ARG A 24 17.81 13.91 -13.37
C ARG A 24 18.71 13.57 -14.56
N ARG A 25 19.01 12.28 -14.76
CA ARG A 25 19.77 11.80 -15.93
C ARG A 25 18.99 11.97 -17.24
N LEU A 26 17.68 11.78 -17.23
CA LEU A 26 16.82 11.97 -18.40
C LEU A 26 16.79 13.45 -18.81
N SER A 27 16.56 14.36 -17.87
CA SER A 27 16.54 15.81 -18.11
C SER A 27 17.87 16.31 -18.66
N LYS A 28 19.01 15.85 -18.11
CA LYS A 28 20.34 16.22 -18.62
C LYS A 28 20.62 15.73 -20.05
N LYS A 29 19.95 14.67 -20.50
CA LYS A 29 20.13 14.10 -21.85
C LYS A 29 19.18 14.72 -22.88
N PHE A 30 18.19 15.49 -22.44
CA PHE A 30 17.20 16.10 -23.31
C PHE A 30 17.84 17.22 -24.13
N ARG A 31 17.63 17.20 -25.46
CA ARG A 31 18.11 18.25 -26.38
C ARG A 31 16.93 18.99 -27.01
N LYS A 32 16.67 20.24 -26.62
CA LYS A 32 15.56 21.03 -27.18
C LYS A 32 15.75 21.23 -28.69
N GLY A 33 14.66 21.11 -29.46
CA GLY A 33 14.64 21.39 -30.90
C GLY A 33 15.44 20.42 -31.78
N LYS A 34 15.90 19.28 -31.23
CA LYS A 34 16.68 18.27 -31.97
C LYS A 34 16.12 16.87 -31.75
N LYS A 35 16.39 15.97 -32.69
CA LYS A 35 16.10 14.54 -32.52
C LYS A 35 16.89 14.00 -31.32
N GLN A 36 16.22 13.23 -30.47
CA GLN A 36 16.85 12.64 -29.30
C GLN A 36 17.68 11.42 -29.68
N SER A 37 18.73 11.13 -28.89
CA SER A 37 19.54 9.94 -29.10
C SER A 37 18.81 8.67 -28.64
N ASN A 38 19.19 7.50 -29.17
CA ASN A 38 18.67 6.21 -28.69
C ASN A 38 18.87 6.02 -27.18
N ASN A 39 19.95 6.57 -26.62
CA ASN A 39 20.23 6.53 -25.19
C ASN A 39 19.24 7.35 -24.35
N TYR A 40 18.66 8.43 -24.90
CA TYR A 40 17.58 9.17 -24.26
C TYR A 40 16.31 8.30 -24.18
N HIS A 41 15.94 7.62 -25.26
CA HIS A 41 14.78 6.73 -25.28
C HIS A 41 14.93 5.56 -24.30
N LYS A 42 16.10 4.91 -24.27
CA LYS A 42 16.42 3.87 -23.27
C LYS A 42 16.27 4.39 -21.83
N GLN A 43 16.74 5.62 -21.56
CA GLN A 43 16.62 6.24 -20.25
C GLN A 43 15.16 6.58 -19.89
N ARG A 44 14.34 7.01 -20.85
CA ARG A 44 12.91 7.28 -20.64
C ARG A 44 12.16 6.01 -20.25
N THR A 45 12.42 4.90 -20.94
CA THR A 45 11.87 3.57 -20.60
C THR A 45 12.28 3.14 -19.19
N LYS A 46 13.54 3.39 -18.78
CA LYS A 46 14.00 3.10 -17.41
C LYS A 46 13.24 3.91 -16.35
N VAL A 47 12.99 5.19 -16.59
CA VAL A 47 12.18 6.04 -15.71
C VAL A 47 10.75 5.51 -15.61
N ALA A 48 10.13 5.12 -16.73
CA ALA A 48 8.79 4.55 -16.74
C ALA A 48 8.68 3.25 -15.92
N LYS A 49 9.64 2.33 -16.06
CA LYS A 49 9.68 1.09 -15.27
C LYS A 49 9.84 1.36 -13.76
N LEU A 50 10.63 2.37 -13.39
CA LEU A 50 10.78 2.77 -11.98
C LEU A 50 9.49 3.35 -11.40
N HIS A 51 8.78 4.20 -12.17
CA HIS A 51 7.47 4.72 -11.77
C HIS A 51 6.45 3.60 -11.55
N LEU A 52 6.39 2.63 -12.47
CA LEU A 52 5.50 1.48 -12.33
C LEU A 52 5.79 0.69 -11.04
N LYS A 53 7.07 0.47 -10.73
CA LYS A 53 7.47 -0.24 -9.52
C LYS A 53 7.07 0.51 -8.24
N VAL A 54 7.31 1.82 -8.19
CA VAL A 54 6.91 2.66 -7.04
C VAL A 54 5.39 2.67 -6.88
N SER A 55 4.64 2.77 -7.99
CA SER A 55 3.18 2.75 -7.96
C SER A 55 2.63 1.43 -7.39
N ARG A 56 3.16 0.29 -7.84
CA ARG A 56 2.78 -1.03 -7.31
C ARG A 56 3.06 -1.15 -5.81
N GLN A 57 4.26 -0.77 -5.37
CA GLN A 57 4.63 -0.81 -3.94
C GLN A 57 3.71 0.04 -3.06
N ARG A 58 3.30 1.22 -3.54
CA ARG A 58 2.36 2.09 -2.81
C ARG A 58 0.97 1.46 -2.72
N LYS A 59 0.48 0.86 -3.80
CA LYS A 59 -0.80 0.14 -3.80
C LYS A 59 -0.77 -1.04 -2.82
N ASP A 60 0.28 -1.86 -2.88
CA ASP A 60 0.42 -3.02 -2.01
C ASP A 60 0.48 -2.62 -0.53
N LYS A 61 1.17 -1.52 -0.20
CA LYS A 61 1.22 -0.99 1.16
C LYS A 61 -0.15 -0.49 1.63
N ALA A 62 -0.86 0.29 0.80
CA ALA A 62 -2.19 0.78 1.14
C ALA A 62 -3.20 -0.36 1.40
N ILE A 63 -3.15 -1.43 0.58
CA ILE A 63 -3.99 -2.62 0.79
C ILE A 63 -3.66 -3.30 2.12
N LYS A 64 -2.38 -3.50 2.42
CA LYS A 64 -1.94 -4.10 3.69
C LYS A 64 -2.36 -3.26 4.90
N ASP A 65 -2.27 -1.95 4.79
CA ASP A 65 -2.64 -1.03 5.87
C ASP A 65 -4.15 -1.05 6.10
N ALA A 66 -4.95 -1.05 5.03
CA ALA A 66 -6.39 -1.19 5.12
C ALA A 66 -6.82 -2.52 5.74
N LEU A 67 -6.22 -3.64 5.30
CA LEU A 67 -6.50 -4.96 5.86
C LEU A 67 -6.11 -5.05 7.34
N ALA A 68 -4.94 -4.51 7.72
CA ALA A 68 -4.50 -4.48 9.10
C ALA A 68 -5.45 -3.65 9.99
N LEU A 69 -5.94 -2.51 9.50
CA LEU A 69 -6.89 -1.65 10.20
C LEU A 69 -8.25 -2.35 10.39
N VAL A 70 -8.78 -2.97 9.33
CA VAL A 70 -10.04 -3.73 9.40
C VAL A 70 -9.90 -4.88 10.40
N GLN A 71 -8.80 -5.63 10.33
CA GLN A 71 -8.54 -6.72 11.27
C GLN A 71 -8.43 -6.20 12.71
N SER A 72 -7.69 -5.13 12.98
CA SER A 72 -7.59 -4.60 14.34
C SER A 72 -8.92 -4.08 14.89
N ASN A 73 -9.78 -3.56 14.02
CA ASN A 73 -11.07 -2.98 14.44
C ASN A 73 -12.16 -4.05 14.62
N ILE A 74 -12.17 -5.09 13.78
CA ILE A 74 -13.10 -6.23 13.91
C ILE A 74 -12.68 -7.16 15.06
N GLN A 75 -11.40 -7.14 15.45
CA GLN A 75 -10.81 -7.97 16.49
C GLN A 75 -10.55 -7.19 17.80
N GLN A 76 -11.15 -5.99 17.94
CA GLN A 76 -11.48 -5.45 19.25
C GLN A 76 -12.53 -6.39 19.84
N PRO A 77 -12.26 -7.05 20.99
CA PRO A 77 -13.24 -7.94 21.57
C PRO A 77 -14.52 -7.14 21.82
N LEU A 78 -15.63 -7.63 21.26
CA LEU A 78 -16.94 -7.32 21.78
C LEU A 78 -16.89 -7.59 23.29
N LEU A 79 -16.77 -6.53 24.09
CA LEU A 79 -17.32 -6.52 25.44
C LEU A 79 -18.84 -6.50 25.28
N ILE A 80 -19.42 -7.62 24.85
CA ILE A 80 -20.79 -7.96 25.21
C ILE A 80 -20.71 -8.25 26.70
N ASN A 81 -21.21 -7.33 27.51
CA ASN A 81 -21.44 -7.58 28.93
C ASN A 81 -22.36 -8.81 29.06
N PRO A 82 -21.95 -9.91 29.73
CA PRO A 82 -22.87 -10.97 30.08
C PRO A 82 -23.64 -10.52 31.32
N ALA A 83 -24.57 -9.58 31.13
CA ALA A 83 -25.46 -9.14 32.20
C ALA A 83 -26.78 -8.71 31.56
N ILE A 84 -27.70 -9.66 31.46
CA ILE A 84 -29.06 -9.61 32.00
C ILE A 84 -29.64 -11.00 31.74
N GLY A 85 -29.63 -11.82 32.79
CA GLY A 85 -30.56 -12.92 32.86
C GLY A 85 -31.96 -12.33 33.06
N HIS A 86 -32.86 -12.63 32.15
CA HIS A 86 -34.27 -12.78 32.49
C HIS A 86 -34.77 -14.05 31.79
N SER A 87 -34.87 -15.08 32.62
CA SER A 87 -35.82 -16.17 32.44
C SER A 87 -37.19 -15.60 32.11
N CYS A 88 -37.76 -16.03 30.98
CA CYS A 88 -39.20 -16.07 30.83
C CYS A 88 -39.53 -17.42 30.16
N THR A 89 -39.63 -18.45 31.01
CA THR A 89 -40.46 -19.62 30.71
C THR A 89 -41.90 -19.13 30.65
N THR A 90 -42.44 -18.91 29.45
CA THR A 90 -43.89 -18.89 29.28
C THR A 90 -44.29 -20.27 28.78
N GLU A 91 -44.82 -21.07 29.71
CA GLU A 91 -45.69 -22.18 29.37
C GLU A 91 -46.83 -21.65 28.50
N VAL A 92 -46.98 -22.20 27.31
CA VAL A 92 -48.27 -22.18 26.60
C VAL A 92 -48.71 -23.62 26.44
N ASN A 93 -49.51 -24.01 27.41
CA ASN A 93 -50.40 -25.15 27.40
C ASN A 93 -51.71 -24.75 26.71
N SER A 94 -52.39 -25.71 26.08
CA SER A 94 -53.72 -25.64 25.40
C SER A 94 -53.66 -25.35 23.89
N HIS A 95 -54.30 -26.12 22.99
CA HIS A 95 -55.33 -27.16 23.09
C HIS A 95 -55.18 -28.11 21.88
#